data_AF-A0A7K2VCC1-F1
#
_entry.id   AF-A0A7K2VCC1-F1
#
_cell.length_a   1.000
_cell.length_b   1.000
_cell.length_c   1.000
_cell.angle_alpha   90.00
_cell.angle_beta   90.00
_cell.angle_gamma   90.00
#
_symmetry.space_group_name_H-M   'P 1'
#
loop_
_entity.id
_entity.type
_entity.pdbx_description
1 polymer ?
#
loop_
_entity_poly.entity_id
_entity_poly.type
_entity_poly.pdbx_seq_one_letter_code
_entity_poly.pdbx_strand_id
1 'polypeptide(L)'
;MRFSDTAEQLLRDAGWHPGRRVEVASWRARLEAGGFHVTECAEKFLSEFGGLVFRNSGPGLTCAVEPFELDPTLADGEDDRFGEWGEELNKSLCPVGEGGHGEYFLAIDEGGEMYLVADWVATFGASDQALEALLLGIAPTVVAES
;
A
#
# COMPACT_ATOMS: atom_id res chain seq x y z
N MET A 1 21.79 0.42 2.10
CA MET A 1 20.70 -0.26 2.82
C MET A 1 19.41 0.23 2.21
N ARG A 2 18.44 -0.65 1.91
CA ARG A 2 17.18 -0.27 1.26
C ARG A 2 16.21 0.39 2.25
N PHE A 3 16.23 -0.09 3.49
CA PHE A 3 15.45 0.41 4.62
C PHE A 3 16.41 0.79 5.78
N SER A 4 15.96 1.61 6.72
CA SER A 4 16.65 1.75 8.02
C SER A 4 16.65 0.46 8.83
N ASP A 5 17.57 0.34 9.79
CA ASP A 5 17.68 -0.84 10.66
C ASP A 5 16.35 -1.16 11.37
N THR A 6 15.66 -0.13 11.87
CA THR A 6 14.35 -0.27 12.54
C THR A 6 13.29 -0.79 11.57
N ALA A 7 13.16 -0.17 10.38
CA ALA A 7 12.17 -0.59 9.39
C ALA A 7 12.47 -2.01 8.88
N GLU A 8 13.74 -2.35 8.65
CA GLU A 8 14.14 -3.69 8.23
C GLU A 8 13.81 -4.74 9.29
N GLN A 9 14.03 -4.45 10.57
CA GLN A 9 13.66 -5.36 11.66
C GLN A 9 12.15 -5.59 11.71
N LEU A 10 11.34 -4.54 11.59
CA LEU A 10 9.88 -4.64 11.57
C LEU A 10 9.36 -5.47 10.38
N LEU A 11 9.93 -5.26 9.19
CA LEU A 11 9.65 -6.08 8.01
C LEU A 11 9.95 -7.56 8.28
N ARG A 12 11.12 -7.84 8.86
CA ARG A 12 11.54 -9.21 9.20
C ARG A 12 10.64 -9.88 10.23
N ASP A 13 10.22 -9.14 11.25
CA ASP A 13 9.29 -9.62 12.27
C ASP A 13 7.92 -9.96 11.68
N ALA A 14 7.50 -9.24 10.62
CA ALA A 14 6.29 -9.54 9.85
C ALA A 14 6.46 -10.71 8.85
N GLY A 15 7.66 -11.28 8.73
CA GLY A 15 7.95 -12.41 7.85
C GLY A 15 8.56 -12.05 6.50
N TRP A 16 8.94 -10.79 6.28
CA TRP A 16 9.71 -10.39 5.10
C TRP A 16 11.18 -10.80 5.21
N HIS A 17 11.80 -11.10 4.08
CA HIS A 17 13.24 -11.24 3.97
C HIS A 17 13.68 -10.82 2.56
N PRO A 18 14.95 -10.39 2.36
CA PRO A 18 15.46 -10.10 1.03
C PRO A 18 15.22 -11.28 0.07
N GLY A 19 14.64 -10.99 -1.10
CA GLY A 19 14.32 -11.99 -2.11
C GLY A 19 13.05 -12.80 -1.85
N ARG A 20 12.24 -12.46 -0.83
CA ARG A 20 10.89 -13.02 -0.66
C ARG A 20 10.08 -12.86 -1.94
N ARG A 21 9.36 -13.92 -2.32
CA ARG A 21 8.42 -13.93 -3.43
C ARG A 21 7.19 -14.76 -3.06
N VAL A 22 6.01 -14.19 -3.27
CA VAL A 22 4.73 -14.87 -3.16
C VAL A 22 4.04 -14.95 -4.52
N GLU A 23 3.10 -15.88 -4.62
CA GLU A 23 2.21 -16.07 -5.76
C GLU A 23 1.21 -14.90 -5.80
N VAL A 24 1.00 -14.29 -6.97
CA VAL A 24 0.14 -13.09 -7.14
C VAL A 24 -1.01 -13.33 -8.13
N ALA A 25 -0.97 -14.38 -8.94
CA ALA A 25 -1.96 -14.64 -9.99
C ALA A 25 -3.38 -14.77 -9.44
N SER A 26 -3.54 -15.36 -8.24
CA SER A 26 -4.85 -15.43 -7.58
C SER A 26 -5.40 -14.05 -7.19
N TRP A 27 -4.57 -13.17 -6.63
CA TRP A 27 -4.94 -11.78 -6.37
C TRP A 27 -5.22 -11.03 -7.67
N ARG A 28 -4.34 -11.16 -8.66
CA ARG A 28 -4.49 -10.51 -9.97
C ARG A 28 -5.85 -10.85 -10.60
N ALA A 29 -6.17 -12.14 -10.72
CA ALA A 29 -7.42 -12.58 -11.33
C ALA A 29 -8.65 -12.05 -10.59
N ARG A 30 -8.59 -11.95 -9.26
CA ARG A 30 -9.68 -11.40 -8.44
C ARG A 30 -9.84 -9.90 -8.65
N LEU A 31 -8.75 -9.15 -8.61
CA LEU A 31 -8.74 -7.70 -8.83
C LEU A 31 -9.23 -7.34 -10.24
N GLU A 32 -8.74 -8.03 -11.27
CA GLU A 32 -9.17 -7.81 -12.66
C GLU A 32 -10.66 -8.14 -12.86
N ALA A 33 -11.18 -9.18 -12.18
CA ALA A 33 -12.60 -9.49 -12.18
C ALA A 33 -13.45 -8.44 -11.45
N GLY A 34 -12.84 -7.71 -10.50
CA GLY A 34 -13.45 -6.61 -9.76
C GLY A 34 -13.29 -5.24 -10.41
N GLY A 35 -12.75 -5.14 -11.65
CA GLY A 35 -12.64 -3.88 -12.38
C GLY A 35 -11.30 -3.15 -12.22
N PHE A 36 -10.39 -3.62 -11.38
CA PHE A 36 -9.07 -3.02 -11.22
C PHE A 36 -8.12 -3.37 -12.39
N HIS A 37 -7.21 -2.45 -12.70
CA HIS A 37 -6.08 -2.72 -13.58
C HIS A 37 -4.82 -3.01 -12.77
N VAL A 38 -4.37 -4.27 -12.77
CA VAL A 38 -3.15 -4.68 -12.08
C VAL A 38 -1.92 -4.45 -12.97
N THR A 39 -1.08 -3.48 -12.58
CA THR A 39 0.13 -3.11 -13.32
C THR A 39 1.31 -4.03 -12.96
N GLU A 40 2.34 -4.09 -13.81
CA GLU A 40 3.58 -4.84 -13.50
C GLU A 40 4.24 -4.32 -12.20
N CYS A 41 4.10 -3.03 -11.91
CA CYS A 41 4.64 -2.43 -10.70
C CYS A 41 3.93 -2.95 -9.45
N ALA A 42 2.59 -3.01 -9.50
CA ALA A 42 1.77 -3.60 -8.45
C ALA A 42 2.06 -5.09 -8.26
N GLU A 43 2.15 -5.87 -9.35
CA GLU A 43 2.51 -7.29 -9.26
C GLU A 43 3.87 -7.51 -8.60
N LYS A 44 4.87 -6.71 -8.97
CA LYS A 44 6.21 -6.79 -8.39
C LYS A 44 6.19 -6.45 -6.90
N PHE A 45 5.47 -5.40 -6.52
CA PHE A 45 5.31 -5.01 -5.12
C PHE A 45 4.62 -6.12 -4.32
N LEU A 46 3.48 -6.62 -4.79
CA LEU A 46 2.72 -7.68 -4.14
C LEU A 46 3.48 -9.01 -4.09
N SER A 47 4.28 -9.33 -5.11
CA SER A 47 5.13 -10.53 -5.08
C SER A 47 6.15 -10.44 -3.94
N GLU A 48 6.68 -9.26 -3.64
CA GLU A 48 7.65 -9.10 -2.57
C GLU A 48 7.00 -8.96 -1.17
N PHE A 49 5.98 -8.11 -1.05
CA PHE A 49 5.43 -7.66 0.23
C PHE A 49 4.00 -8.11 0.51
N GLY A 50 3.30 -8.68 -0.48
CA GLY A 50 1.92 -9.12 -0.32
C GLY A 50 1.77 -10.15 0.80
N GLY A 51 0.68 -10.06 1.54
CA GLY A 51 0.32 -10.90 2.68
C GLY A 51 1.08 -10.61 3.98
N LEU A 52 1.86 -9.52 4.04
CA LEU A 52 2.45 -9.05 5.30
C LEU A 52 1.42 -8.26 6.10
N VAL A 53 1.44 -8.47 7.43
CA VAL A 53 0.51 -7.83 8.37
C VAL A 53 1.30 -7.15 9.48
N PHE A 54 1.04 -5.87 9.70
CA PHE A 54 1.69 -5.06 10.73
C PHE A 54 0.66 -4.65 11.76
N ARG A 55 0.84 -5.13 13.00
CA ARG A 55 -0.12 -4.92 14.11
C ARG A 55 0.33 -3.86 15.10
N ASN A 56 1.47 -3.23 14.84
CA ASN A 56 2.04 -2.24 15.75
C ASN A 56 1.22 -0.96 15.70
N SER A 57 1.10 -0.32 16.85
CA SER A 57 0.41 0.96 16.99
C SER A 57 1.09 1.80 18.06
N GLY A 58 1.08 3.12 17.93
CA GLY A 58 1.63 4.02 18.95
C GLY A 58 2.22 5.30 18.38
N PRO A 59 3.02 6.03 19.17
CA PRO A 59 3.69 7.24 18.69
C PRO A 59 4.65 6.90 17.54
N GLY A 60 4.48 7.56 16.39
CA GLY A 60 5.44 7.56 15.30
C GLY A 60 6.27 8.84 15.27
N LEU A 61 6.97 9.07 14.16
CA LEU A 61 7.87 10.22 13.99
C LEU A 61 7.11 11.54 13.77
N THR A 62 6.05 11.53 12.96
CA THR A 62 5.23 12.72 12.69
C THR A 62 3.73 12.48 12.84
N CYS A 63 3.27 11.23 12.78
CA CYS A 63 1.91 10.81 13.11
C CYS A 63 1.93 9.54 13.98
N ALA A 64 0.77 9.03 14.38
CA ALA A 64 0.72 7.71 15.00
C ALA A 64 1.10 6.63 13.98
N VAL A 65 1.77 5.58 14.43
CA VAL A 65 1.85 4.32 13.68
C VAL A 65 0.50 3.65 13.78
N GLU A 66 -0.06 3.26 12.64
CA GLU A 66 -1.33 2.55 12.53
C GLU A 66 -1.11 1.13 12.00
N PRO A 67 -1.92 0.16 12.42
CA PRO A 67 -1.90 -1.17 11.83
C PRO A 67 -2.26 -1.12 10.34
N PHE A 68 -1.58 -1.93 9.54
CA PHE A 68 -1.86 -2.06 8.11
C PHE A 68 -1.57 -3.48 7.62
N GLU A 69 -2.22 -3.86 6.52
CA GLU A 69 -2.10 -5.17 5.90
C GLU A 69 -1.92 -5.00 4.40
N LEU A 70 -0.96 -5.75 3.84
CA LEU A 70 -0.67 -5.75 2.40
C LEU A 70 -1.42 -6.90 1.70
N ASP A 71 -2.74 -6.92 1.87
CA ASP A 71 -3.65 -7.79 1.13
C ASP A 71 -4.51 -6.92 0.19
N PRO A 72 -4.30 -7.01 -1.14
CA PRO A 72 -5.00 -6.16 -2.08
C PRO A 72 -6.52 -6.47 -2.16
N THR A 73 -6.95 -7.64 -1.69
CA THR A 73 -8.37 -8.05 -1.74
C THR A 73 -9.23 -7.36 -0.69
N LEU A 74 -8.61 -6.65 0.26
CA LEU A 74 -9.31 -5.82 1.23
C LEU A 74 -10.00 -4.61 0.58
N ALA A 75 -9.59 -4.22 -0.63
CA ALA A 75 -10.22 -3.18 -1.43
C ALA A 75 -11.30 -3.72 -2.41
N ASP A 76 -11.75 -4.97 -2.27
CA ASP A 76 -12.80 -5.53 -3.13
C ASP A 76 -14.08 -4.68 -3.10
N GLY A 77 -14.56 -4.27 -4.28
CA GLY A 77 -15.76 -3.44 -4.43
C GLY A 77 -15.53 -1.94 -4.31
N GLU A 78 -14.27 -1.51 -4.24
CA GLU A 78 -13.87 -0.10 -4.22
C GLU A 78 -13.30 0.37 -5.57
N ASP A 79 -13.60 -0.37 -6.65
CA ASP A 79 -13.12 -0.07 -8.00
C ASP A 79 -13.59 1.29 -8.50
N ASP A 80 -14.83 1.69 -8.20
CA ASP A 80 -15.35 3.02 -8.51
C ASP A 80 -14.50 4.12 -7.85
N ARG A 81 -14.18 3.98 -6.55
CA ARG A 81 -13.40 4.97 -5.79
C ARG A 81 -11.97 5.09 -6.30
N PHE A 82 -11.33 3.96 -6.58
CA PHE A 82 -9.98 3.95 -7.15
C PHE A 82 -9.96 4.52 -8.57
N GLY A 83 -11.00 4.25 -9.36
CA GLY A 83 -11.20 4.81 -10.69
C GLY A 83 -11.32 6.33 -10.65
N GLU A 84 -12.22 6.87 -9.81
CA GLU A 84 -12.44 8.30 -9.65
C GLU A 84 -11.15 9.04 -9.26
N TRP A 85 -10.44 8.56 -8.22
CA TRP A 85 -9.17 9.17 -7.82
C TRP A 85 -8.05 8.97 -8.85
N GLY A 86 -8.04 7.83 -9.55
CA GLY A 86 -7.11 7.58 -10.64
C GLY A 86 -7.31 8.56 -11.79
N GLU A 87 -8.55 8.86 -12.16
CA GLU A 87 -8.88 9.88 -13.16
C GLU A 87 -8.45 11.27 -12.72
N GLU A 88 -8.72 11.66 -11.47
CA GLU A 88 -8.35 12.98 -10.95
C GLU A 88 -6.82 13.18 -10.92
N LEU A 89 -6.07 12.16 -10.50
CA LEU A 89 -4.62 12.20 -10.46
C LEU A 89 -3.96 11.93 -11.82
N ASN A 90 -4.74 11.49 -12.82
CA ASN A 90 -4.27 10.96 -14.10
C ASN A 90 -3.23 9.83 -13.88
N LYS A 91 -3.62 8.83 -13.09
CA LYS A 91 -2.82 7.67 -12.65
C LYS A 91 -3.64 6.38 -12.69
N SER A 92 -2.96 5.24 -12.86
CA SER A 92 -3.59 3.93 -12.70
C SER A 92 -3.35 3.41 -11.29
N LEU A 93 -4.29 3.64 -10.37
CA LEU A 93 -4.20 3.17 -8.99
C LEU A 93 -4.60 1.68 -8.88
N CYS A 94 -3.69 0.86 -8.38
CA CYS A 94 -3.96 -0.54 -8.04
C CYS A 94 -3.92 -0.71 -6.51
N PRO A 95 -4.91 -1.38 -5.90
CA PRO A 95 -4.87 -1.65 -4.46
C PRO A 95 -3.73 -2.61 -4.12
N VAL A 96 -3.12 -2.38 -2.96
CA VAL A 96 -2.08 -3.24 -2.39
C VAL A 96 -2.35 -3.61 -0.93
N GLY A 97 -3.36 -3.02 -0.29
CA GLY A 97 -3.65 -3.24 1.12
C GLY A 97 -4.64 -2.25 1.73
N GLU A 98 -4.72 -2.25 3.05
CA GLU A 98 -5.46 -1.27 3.86
C GLU A 98 -4.66 -0.87 5.10
N GLY A 99 -5.03 0.26 5.71
CA GLY A 99 -4.48 0.73 6.97
C GLY A 99 -5.55 1.27 7.91
N GLY A 100 -5.16 1.55 9.16
CA GLY A 100 -6.06 2.12 10.17
C GLY A 100 -7.22 1.20 10.53
N HIS A 101 -7.05 -0.13 10.44
CA HIS A 101 -8.15 -1.10 10.59
C HIS A 101 -9.30 -0.92 9.56
N GLY A 102 -8.95 -0.61 8.31
CA GLY A 102 -9.91 -0.43 7.22
C GLY A 102 -10.44 1.01 7.12
N GLU A 103 -9.78 1.97 7.76
CA GLU A 103 -10.11 3.40 7.63
C GLU A 103 -9.68 3.98 6.28
N TYR A 104 -8.64 3.42 5.66
CA TYR A 104 -8.18 3.80 4.33
C TYR A 104 -7.55 2.61 3.59
N PHE A 105 -7.52 2.71 2.27
CA PHE A 105 -6.83 1.76 1.41
C PHE A 105 -5.42 2.23 1.06
N LEU A 106 -4.55 1.27 0.78
CA LEU A 106 -3.22 1.51 0.24
C LEU A 106 -3.25 1.16 -1.25
N ALA A 107 -2.79 2.10 -2.09
CA ALA A 107 -2.68 1.93 -3.52
C ALA A 107 -1.24 2.11 -3.99
N ILE A 108 -0.93 1.58 -5.18
CA ILE A 108 0.31 1.87 -5.92
C ILE A 108 -0.01 2.22 -7.36
N ASP A 109 0.67 3.22 -7.92
CA ASP A 109 0.53 3.58 -9.34
C ASP A 109 1.48 2.80 -10.26
N GLU A 110 1.37 3.04 -11.57
CA GLU A 110 2.26 2.45 -12.57
C GLU A 110 3.74 2.86 -12.43
N GLY A 111 4.03 3.97 -11.72
CA GLY A 111 5.36 4.46 -11.42
C GLY A 111 5.96 3.89 -10.12
N GLY A 112 5.17 3.20 -9.30
CA GLY A 112 5.60 2.66 -8.01
C GLY A 112 5.47 3.63 -6.84
N GLU A 113 4.72 4.71 -7.01
CA GLU A 113 4.35 5.63 -5.94
C GLU A 113 3.15 5.07 -5.17
N MET A 114 3.20 5.12 -3.83
CA MET A 114 2.16 4.58 -2.97
C MET A 114 1.30 5.68 -2.36
N TYR A 115 0.00 5.39 -2.28
CA TYR A 115 -1.03 6.32 -1.85
C TYR A 115 -1.87 5.75 -0.72
N LEU A 116 -2.32 6.65 0.15
CA LEU A 116 -3.50 6.49 0.98
C LEU A 116 -4.72 6.90 0.15
N VAL A 117 -5.74 6.05 0.09
CA VAL A 117 -7.00 6.32 -0.61
C VAL A 117 -8.17 6.21 0.36
N ALA A 118 -8.87 7.32 0.56
CA ALA A 118 -10.07 7.45 1.39
C ALA A 118 -11.08 8.39 0.67
N ASP A 119 -11.81 9.21 1.43
CA ASP A 119 -12.53 10.39 0.93
C ASP A 119 -11.60 11.56 0.51
N TRP A 120 -10.30 11.37 0.70
CA TRP A 120 -9.18 12.18 0.23
C TRP A 120 -8.03 11.26 -0.21
N VAL A 121 -7.03 11.81 -0.89
CA VAL A 121 -5.84 11.06 -1.32
C VAL A 121 -4.57 11.75 -0.89
N ALA A 122 -3.62 10.95 -0.42
CA ALA A 122 -2.29 11.40 -0.07
C ALA A 122 -1.21 10.42 -0.51
N THR A 123 -0.01 10.92 -0.77
CA THR A 123 1.14 10.12 -1.18
C THR A 123 2.14 9.94 -0.04
N PHE A 124 2.71 8.73 0.05
CA PHE A 124 3.88 8.44 0.87
C PHE A 124 5.19 8.45 0.05
N GLY A 125 5.09 8.66 -1.28
CA GLY A 125 6.21 8.57 -2.21
C GLY A 125 6.44 7.15 -2.73
N ALA A 126 7.65 6.88 -3.22
CA ALA A 126 8.01 5.59 -3.79
C ALA A 126 7.82 4.44 -2.78
N SER A 127 7.42 3.26 -3.25
CA SER A 127 7.04 2.11 -2.39
C SER A 127 7.97 1.78 -1.22
N ASP A 128 9.30 1.81 -1.41
CA ASP A 128 10.24 1.58 -0.31
C ASP A 128 10.18 2.68 0.77
N GLN A 129 10.13 3.94 0.34
CA GLN A 129 9.95 5.08 1.22
C GLN A 129 8.59 5.02 1.91
N ALA A 130 7.56 4.57 1.20
CA ALA A 130 6.21 4.45 1.73
C ALA A 130 6.10 3.39 2.82
N LEU A 131 6.70 2.21 2.62
CA LEU A 131 6.79 1.20 3.66
C LEU A 131 7.54 1.72 4.89
N GLU A 132 8.65 2.44 4.69
CA GLU A 132 9.37 3.07 5.80
C GLU A 132 8.52 4.12 6.52
N ALA A 133 7.76 4.94 5.78
CA ALA A 133 6.86 5.93 6.35
C ALA A 133 5.74 5.28 7.19
N LEU A 134 5.09 4.24 6.68
CA LEU A 134 4.05 3.50 7.40
C LEU A 134 4.60 2.85 8.68
N LEU A 135 5.77 2.19 8.59
CA LEU A 135 6.38 1.49 9.72
C LEU A 135 6.86 2.43 10.84
N LEU A 136 7.27 3.64 10.49
CA LEU A 136 7.81 4.63 11.42
C LEU A 136 6.81 5.72 11.81
N GLY A 137 5.61 5.71 11.23
CA GLY A 137 4.57 6.72 11.47
C GLY A 137 4.98 8.10 10.98
N ILE A 138 5.30 8.18 9.68
CA ILE A 138 5.54 9.43 8.96
C ILE A 138 4.29 9.75 8.14
N ALA A 139 3.70 10.91 8.41
CA ALA A 139 2.49 11.39 7.74
C ALA A 139 2.69 11.49 6.21
N PRO A 140 1.69 11.07 5.41
CA PRO A 140 1.70 11.28 3.97
C PRO A 140 1.46 12.76 3.63
N THR A 141 1.68 13.12 2.36
CA THR A 141 1.34 14.46 1.84
C THR A 141 0.04 14.40 1.05
N VAL A 142 -0.95 15.19 1.45
CA VAL A 142 -2.25 15.30 0.74
C VAL A 142 -2.01 15.79 -0.69
N VAL A 143 -2.61 15.11 -1.66
CA VAL A 143 -2.53 15.45 -3.09
C VAL A 143 -3.87 15.81 -3.71
N ALA A 144 -4.97 15.33 -3.13
CA ALA A 144 -6.34 15.64 -3.56
C ALA A 144 -7.33 15.48 -2.40
N GLU A 145 -8.39 16.29 -2.42
CA GLU A 145 -9.49 16.30 -1.45
C GLU A 145 -10.79 16.58 -2.22
N SER A 146 -11.88 15.90 -1.86
CA SER A 146 -13.21 16.05 -2.51
C SER A 146 -14.16 16.96 -1.76
#